data_AF-A0ABD2A7A3-F1
#
_entry.id   AF-A0ABD2A7A3-F1
#
_cell.length_a   1.000
_cell.length_b   1.000
_cell.length_c   1.000
_cell.angle_alpha   90.00
_cell.angle_beta   90.00
_cell.angle_gamma   90.00
#
_symmetry.space_group_name_H-M   'P 1'
#
loop_
_entity.id
_entity.type
_entity.pdbx_description
1 polymer ?
#
loop_
_entity_poly.entity_id
_entity_poly.type
_entity_poly.pdbx_seq_one_letter_code
_entity_poly.pdbx_strand_id
1 'polypeptide(L)'
;MEASALNLAHERQRRAEALLREGRFEEAAECHEAVVQLLSEAFTQLQSNFTESSFTESQPSILIGQSSMPFVRSIHTAITLESLALQRDYHKRQAAVVRMKQAQYEEYKVNLETQKRDLISKQIFKQSEKGNSTESASDRNDSSLRQAIYRTIEEQDSLLSLILLPDTESSAFKHPKDTGTVIEELKTVNCQLRCLVGSLLSQLEAKEEEVKQLTERLHAISVSPNDEIRPDDTHSLCLAPLPPLTPLEMPLFDFTSS
;
A
#
# COMPACT_ATOMS: atom_id res chain seq x y z
N MET A 1 -13.66 -29.14 -22.30
CA MET A 1 -14.10 -28.28 -21.18
C MET A 1 -13.04 -28.15 -20.07
N GLU A 2 -12.08 -29.08 -19.93
CA GLU A 2 -11.03 -29.07 -18.89
C GLU A 2 -10.09 -27.84 -18.92
N ALA A 3 -9.86 -27.24 -20.09
CA ALA A 3 -8.97 -26.09 -20.24
C ALA A 3 -9.45 -24.84 -19.46
N SER A 4 -10.75 -24.70 -19.18
CA SER A 4 -11.26 -23.52 -18.46
C SER A 4 -10.96 -23.55 -16.96
N ALA A 5 -11.06 -24.72 -16.32
CA ALA A 5 -10.91 -24.85 -14.87
C ALA A 5 -9.45 -24.70 -14.43
N LEU A 6 -8.52 -25.32 -15.17
CA LEU A 6 -7.08 -25.23 -14.88
C LEU A 6 -6.53 -23.82 -15.18
N ASN A 7 -6.99 -23.18 -16.26
CA ASN A 7 -6.61 -21.81 -16.56
C ASN A 7 -7.10 -20.84 -15.48
N LEU A 8 -8.34 -21.02 -15.00
CA LEU A 8 -8.89 -20.23 -13.90
C LEU A 8 -8.11 -20.46 -12.60
N ALA A 9 -7.69 -21.70 -12.31
CA ALA A 9 -6.85 -22.00 -11.16
C ALA A 9 -5.52 -21.23 -11.20
N HIS A 10 -4.83 -21.23 -12.34
CA HIS A 10 -3.59 -20.47 -12.50
C HIS A 10 -3.79 -18.95 -12.42
N GLU A 11 -4.92 -18.43 -12.93
CA GLU A 11 -5.27 -17.02 -12.76
C GLU A 11 -5.42 -16.66 -11.28
N ARG A 12 -6.15 -17.48 -10.52
CA ARG A 12 -6.34 -17.30 -9.07
C ARG A 12 -5.03 -17.41 -8.30
N GLN A 13 -4.11 -18.28 -8.73
CA GLN A 13 -2.76 -18.34 -8.15
C GLN A 13 -2.00 -17.01 -8.35
N ARG A 14 -1.97 -16.48 -9.58
CA ARG A 14 -1.29 -15.19 -9.86
C ARG A 14 -1.92 -14.05 -9.05
N ARG A 15 -3.25 -14.06 -8.91
CA ARG A 15 -3.97 -13.09 -8.08
C ARG A 15 -3.60 -13.20 -6.61
N ALA A 16 -3.49 -14.41 -6.07
CA ALA A 16 -3.05 -14.63 -4.69
C ALA A 16 -1.65 -14.04 -4.44
N GLU A 17 -0.72 -14.25 -5.37
CA GLU A 17 0.64 -13.71 -5.28
C GLU A 17 0.66 -12.16 -5.31
N ALA A 18 -0.24 -11.53 -6.07
CA ALA A 18 -0.41 -10.07 -6.05
C ALA A 18 -0.93 -9.57 -4.71
N LEU A 19 -1.96 -10.22 -4.16
CA LEU A 19 -2.54 -9.87 -2.85
C LEU A 19 -1.55 -10.06 -1.70
N LEU A 20 -0.68 -11.06 -1.77
CA LEU A 20 0.40 -11.25 -0.80
C LEU A 20 1.42 -10.11 -0.82
N ARG A 21 1.73 -9.55 -1.99
CA ARG A 21 2.60 -8.36 -2.11
C ARG A 21 1.95 -7.11 -1.51
N GLU A 22 0.63 -7.03 -1.55
CA GLU A 22 -0.17 -5.94 -0.95
C GLU A 22 -0.41 -6.13 0.56
N GLY A 23 -0.01 -7.27 1.15
CA GLY A 23 -0.26 -7.59 2.56
C GLY A 23 -1.70 -8.03 2.87
N ARG A 24 -2.52 -8.30 1.84
CA ARG A 24 -3.90 -8.77 1.97
C ARG A 24 -3.93 -10.29 2.11
N PHE A 25 -3.57 -10.77 3.30
CA PHE A 25 -3.41 -12.21 3.56
C PHE A 25 -4.72 -13.00 3.48
N GLU A 26 -5.84 -12.42 3.92
CA GLU A 26 -7.16 -13.09 3.92
C GLU A 26 -7.60 -13.45 2.49
N GLU A 27 -7.67 -12.45 1.61
CA GLU A 27 -8.06 -12.66 0.21
C GLU A 27 -7.08 -13.54 -0.57
N ALA A 28 -5.79 -13.49 -0.21
CA ALA A 28 -4.79 -14.40 -0.78
C ALA A 28 -5.05 -15.86 -0.37
N ALA A 29 -5.44 -16.10 0.88
CA ALA A 29 -5.82 -17.43 1.34
C ALA A 29 -7.07 -17.94 0.63
N GLU A 30 -8.11 -17.10 0.49
CA GLU A 30 -9.33 -17.42 -0.26
C GLU A 30 -9.03 -17.77 -1.72
N CYS A 31 -8.11 -17.05 -2.37
CA CYS A 31 -7.70 -17.37 -3.73
C CYS A 31 -7.10 -18.79 -3.82
N HIS A 32 -6.28 -19.21 -2.86
CA HIS A 32 -5.74 -20.57 -2.83
C HIS A 32 -6.80 -21.63 -2.48
N GLU A 33 -7.76 -21.32 -1.61
CA GLU A 33 -8.90 -22.20 -1.32
C GLU A 33 -9.81 -22.39 -2.53
N ALA A 34 -10.07 -21.33 -3.30
CA ALA A 34 -10.81 -21.40 -4.55
C ALA A 34 -10.10 -22.28 -5.59
N VAL A 35 -8.76 -22.22 -5.66
CA VAL A 35 -7.98 -23.13 -6.52
C VAL A 35 -8.16 -24.59 -6.08
N VAL A 36 -8.15 -24.87 -4.77
CA VAL A 36 -8.39 -26.22 -4.25
C VAL A 36 -9.76 -26.75 -4.66
N GLN A 37 -10.80 -25.92 -4.65
CA GLN A 37 -12.14 -26.29 -5.10
C GLN A 37 -12.15 -26.63 -6.59
N LEU A 38 -11.60 -25.76 -7.45
CA LEU A 38 -11.52 -25.97 -8.90
C LEU A 38 -10.74 -27.24 -9.26
N LEU A 39 -9.61 -27.50 -8.59
CA LEU A 39 -8.82 -28.71 -8.81
C LEU A 39 -9.54 -29.98 -8.31
N SER A 40 -10.32 -29.87 -7.24
CA SER A 40 -11.14 -30.98 -6.73
C SER A 40 -12.27 -31.32 -7.68
N GLU A 41 -12.95 -30.32 -8.24
CA GLU A 41 -13.98 -30.52 -9.27
C GLU A 41 -13.38 -31.20 -10.51
N ALA A 42 -12.26 -30.68 -11.03
CA ALA A 42 -11.56 -31.28 -12.16
C ALA A 42 -11.12 -32.73 -11.88
N PHE A 43 -10.64 -33.01 -10.67
CA PHE A 43 -10.29 -34.36 -10.24
C PHE A 43 -11.51 -35.31 -10.25
N THR A 44 -12.65 -34.88 -9.69
CA THR A 44 -13.87 -35.71 -9.66
C THR A 44 -14.45 -35.96 -11.06
N GLN A 45 -14.40 -34.97 -11.95
CA GLN A 45 -14.81 -35.13 -13.35
C GLN A 45 -13.91 -36.13 -14.08
N LEU A 46 -12.59 -36.01 -13.91
CA LEU A 46 -11.66 -36.92 -14.55
C LEU A 46 -11.75 -38.35 -14.00
N GLN A 47 -11.97 -38.49 -12.68
CA GLN A 47 -12.13 -39.78 -12.02
C GLN A 47 -13.42 -40.49 -12.43
N SER A 48 -14.55 -39.77 -12.50
CA SER A 48 -15.82 -40.33 -12.97
C SER A 48 -15.73 -40.81 -14.42
N ASN A 49 -15.17 -40.00 -15.31
CA ASN A 49 -14.92 -40.37 -16.71
C ASN A 49 -14.03 -41.62 -16.82
N PHE A 50 -13.01 -41.73 -15.96
CA PHE A 50 -12.14 -42.91 -15.92
C PHE A 50 -12.92 -44.16 -15.49
N THR A 51 -13.74 -44.08 -14.44
CA THR A 51 -14.56 -45.21 -13.99
C THR A 51 -15.64 -45.61 -14.99
N GLU A 52 -16.28 -44.66 -15.68
CA GLU A 52 -17.29 -44.99 -16.71
C GLU A 52 -16.67 -45.71 -17.91
N SER A 53 -15.47 -45.31 -18.32
CA SER A 53 -14.76 -45.92 -19.45
C SER A 53 -14.38 -47.38 -19.23
N SER A 54 -14.16 -47.81 -17.97
CA SER A 54 -13.82 -49.19 -17.64
C SER A 54 -15.04 -50.13 -17.55
N PHE A 55 -16.27 -49.60 -17.45
CA PHE A 55 -17.49 -50.42 -17.46
C PHE A 55 -18.05 -50.66 -18.88
N THR A 56 -17.69 -49.86 -19.87
CA THR A 56 -18.25 -49.93 -21.24
C THR A 56 -17.42 -50.74 -22.25
N GLU A 57 -16.22 -51.21 -21.90
CA GLU A 57 -15.42 -52.12 -22.76
C GLU A 57 -15.97 -53.56 -22.73
N SER A 58 -17.15 -53.77 -23.31
CA SER A 58 -17.67 -55.10 -23.65
C SER A 58 -18.36 -55.13 -25.02
N GLN A 59 -17.79 -54.45 -26.03
CA GLN A 59 -18.02 -54.80 -27.44
C GLN A 59 -16.76 -54.59 -28.31
N PRO A 60 -16.36 -55.59 -29.13
CA PRO A 60 -15.28 -55.43 -30.08
C PRO A 60 -15.84 -54.88 -31.39
N SER A 61 -15.49 -53.65 -31.75
CA SER A 61 -15.68 -53.15 -33.12
C SER A 61 -14.34 -52.63 -33.62
N ILE A 62 -13.71 -53.46 -34.45
CA ILE A 62 -12.48 -53.18 -35.18
C ILE A 62 -12.80 -52.10 -36.20
N LEU A 63 -12.25 -50.89 -36.02
CA LEU A 63 -11.99 -49.97 -37.12
C LEU A 63 -10.63 -49.31 -36.92
N ILE A 64 -9.83 -49.45 -37.96
CA ILE A 64 -8.42 -49.11 -38.08
C ILE A 64 -8.29 -47.62 -38.37
N GLY A 65 -7.53 -46.91 -37.52
CA GLY A 65 -7.10 -45.54 -37.77
C GLY A 65 -6.76 -44.79 -36.49
N GLN A 66 -5.46 -44.64 -36.20
CA GLN A 66 -4.85 -43.94 -35.05
C GLN A 66 -4.82 -44.75 -33.74
N SER A 67 -3.82 -45.63 -33.64
CA SER A 67 -3.49 -46.41 -32.45
C SER A 67 -2.87 -45.55 -31.34
N SER A 68 -3.71 -44.84 -30.60
CA SER A 68 -3.45 -44.58 -29.18
C SER A 68 -3.93 -45.83 -28.43
N MET A 69 -3.01 -46.68 -27.99
CA MET A 69 -3.35 -47.89 -27.23
C MET A 69 -4.17 -47.50 -25.98
N PRO A 70 -5.31 -48.15 -25.68
CA PRO A 70 -6.16 -47.81 -24.53
C PRO A 70 -5.40 -47.83 -23.20
N PHE A 71 -4.36 -48.67 -23.09
CA PHE A 71 -3.42 -48.71 -21.98
C PHE A 71 -2.65 -47.39 -21.75
N VAL A 72 -2.20 -46.72 -22.82
CA VAL A 72 -1.47 -45.45 -22.72
C VAL A 72 -2.39 -44.33 -22.23
N ARG A 73 -3.67 -44.35 -22.65
CA ARG A 73 -4.68 -43.40 -22.17
C ARG A 73 -4.98 -43.61 -20.68
N SER A 74 -5.13 -44.85 -20.24
CA SER A 74 -5.32 -45.20 -18.82
C SER A 74 -4.15 -44.74 -17.95
N ILE A 75 -2.91 -44.94 -18.39
CA ILE A 75 -1.71 -44.47 -17.67
C ILE A 75 -1.70 -42.94 -17.61
N HIS A 76 -1.96 -42.26 -18.73
CA HIS A 76 -1.99 -40.80 -18.76
C HIS A 76 -3.06 -40.23 -17.81
N THR A 77 -4.24 -40.84 -17.76
CA THR A 77 -5.31 -40.42 -16.83
C THR A 77 -4.89 -40.62 -15.37
N ALA A 78 -4.25 -41.74 -15.03
CA ALA A 78 -3.74 -41.97 -13.68
C ALA A 78 -2.68 -40.93 -13.27
N ILE A 79 -1.73 -40.63 -14.17
CA ILE A 79 -0.71 -39.59 -13.96
C ILE A 79 -1.36 -38.21 -13.79
N THR A 80 -2.39 -37.91 -14.58
CA THR A 80 -3.10 -36.62 -14.52
C THR A 80 -3.85 -36.47 -13.18
N LEU A 81 -4.51 -37.53 -12.71
CA LEU A 81 -5.17 -37.54 -11.40
C LEU A 81 -4.17 -37.34 -10.25
N GLU A 82 -3.02 -38.00 -10.30
CA GLU A 82 -1.95 -37.81 -9.32
C GLU A 82 -1.42 -36.37 -9.35
N SER A 83 -1.17 -35.82 -10.54
CA SER A 83 -0.72 -34.44 -10.71
C SER A 83 -1.72 -33.42 -10.12
N LEU A 84 -3.01 -33.58 -10.40
CA LEU A 84 -4.07 -32.73 -9.84
C LEU A 84 -4.15 -32.84 -8.31
N ALA A 85 -4.01 -34.05 -7.76
CA ALA A 85 -3.99 -34.27 -6.32
C ALA A 85 -2.81 -33.55 -5.65
N LEU A 86 -1.61 -33.64 -6.23
CA LEU A 86 -0.43 -32.94 -5.73
C LEU A 86 -0.58 -31.41 -5.80
N GLN A 87 -1.12 -30.88 -6.89
CA GLN A 87 -1.39 -29.43 -7.02
C GLN A 87 -2.42 -28.93 -6.00
N ARG A 88 -3.49 -29.70 -5.80
CA ARG A 88 -4.50 -29.41 -4.76
C ARG A 88 -3.86 -29.36 -3.38
N ASP A 89 -3.06 -30.37 -3.04
CA ASP A 89 -2.41 -30.44 -1.73
C ASP A 89 -1.38 -29.32 -1.54
N TYR A 90 -0.70 -28.91 -2.61
CA TYR A 90 0.14 -27.72 -2.62
C TYR A 90 -0.65 -26.46 -2.25
N HIS A 91 -1.76 -26.18 -2.95
CA HIS A 91 -2.57 -24.99 -2.67
C HIS A 91 -3.24 -25.02 -1.29
N LYS A 92 -3.59 -26.21 -0.80
CA LYS A 92 -4.08 -26.38 0.58
C LYS A 92 -3.02 -26.00 1.62
N ARG A 93 -1.76 -26.45 1.41
CA ARG A 93 -0.63 -26.03 2.27
C ARG A 93 -0.35 -24.54 2.14
N GLN A 94 -0.41 -24.01 0.92
CA GLN A 94 -0.20 -22.59 0.65
C GLN A 94 -1.21 -21.71 1.41
N ALA A 95 -2.50 -22.06 1.36
CA ALA A 95 -3.55 -21.38 2.12
C ALA A 95 -3.28 -21.42 3.64
N ALA A 96 -2.85 -22.57 4.18
CA ALA A 96 -2.49 -22.68 5.59
C ALA A 96 -1.31 -21.79 5.99
N VAL A 97 -0.26 -21.72 5.15
CA VAL A 97 0.89 -20.83 5.37
C VAL A 97 0.46 -19.36 5.36
N VAL A 98 -0.42 -18.98 4.42
CA VAL A 98 -0.93 -17.61 4.34
C VAL A 98 -1.78 -17.25 5.57
N ARG A 99 -2.68 -18.14 6.01
CA ARG A 99 -3.46 -17.98 7.26
C ARG A 99 -2.56 -17.86 8.50
N MET A 100 -1.48 -18.64 8.56
CA MET A 100 -0.50 -18.52 9.65
C MET A 100 0.20 -17.16 9.64
N LYS A 101 0.61 -16.66 8.47
CA LYS A 101 1.19 -15.32 8.34
C LYS A 101 0.21 -14.22 8.73
N GLN A 102 -1.06 -14.37 8.36
CA GLN A 102 -2.14 -13.47 8.77
C GLN A 102 -2.23 -13.40 10.31
N ALA A 103 -2.36 -14.56 10.97
CA ALA A 103 -2.49 -14.62 12.42
C ALA A 103 -1.28 -14.00 13.14
N GLN A 104 -0.06 -14.25 12.64
CA GLN A 104 1.16 -13.63 13.18
C GLN A 104 1.15 -12.10 13.05
N TYR A 105 0.68 -11.58 11.91
CA TYR A 105 0.59 -10.15 11.70
C TYR A 105 -0.47 -9.50 12.60
N GLU A 106 -1.61 -10.15 12.77
CA GLU A 106 -2.68 -9.69 13.67
C GLU A 106 -2.23 -9.70 15.14
N GLU A 107 -1.55 -10.75 15.59
CA GLU A 107 -0.98 -10.82 16.95
C GLU A 107 0.04 -9.69 17.19
N TYR A 108 0.96 -9.47 16.24
CA TYR A 108 1.92 -8.38 16.32
C TYR A 108 1.22 -7.01 16.44
N LYS A 109 0.18 -6.78 15.64
CA LYS A 109 -0.62 -5.55 15.68
C LYS A 109 -1.30 -5.36 17.03
N VAL A 110 -1.94 -6.40 17.57
CA VAL A 110 -2.60 -6.36 18.90
C VAL A 110 -1.59 -6.08 20.02
N ASN A 111 -0.42 -6.70 19.97
CA ASN A 111 0.65 -6.48 20.95
C ASN A 111 1.15 -5.02 20.90
N LEU A 112 1.32 -4.46 19.70
CA LEU A 112 1.72 -3.06 19.52
C LEU A 112 0.66 -2.09 20.07
N GLU A 113 -0.62 -2.36 19.82
CA GLU A 113 -1.71 -1.55 20.37
C GLU A 113 -1.77 -1.65 21.90
N THR A 114 -1.59 -2.85 22.45
CA THR A 114 -1.54 -3.07 23.91
C THR A 114 -0.39 -2.29 24.53
N GLN A 115 0.81 -2.34 23.93
CA GLN A 115 1.96 -1.57 24.39
C GLN A 115 1.69 -0.05 24.35
N LYS A 116 1.03 0.45 23.30
CA LYS A 116 0.62 1.86 23.22
C LYS A 116 -0.36 2.23 24.33
N ARG A 117 -1.37 1.40 24.59
CA ARG A 117 -2.33 1.61 25.69
C ARG A 117 -1.64 1.61 27.06
N ASP A 118 -0.68 0.72 27.28
CA ASP A 118 0.11 0.67 28.52
C ASP A 118 0.96 1.93 28.72
N LEU A 119 1.58 2.45 27.65
CA LEU A 119 2.35 3.68 27.72
C LEU A 119 1.47 4.88 28.09
N ILE A 120 0.30 5.00 27.45
CA ILE A 120 -0.69 6.03 27.76
C ILE A 120 -1.16 5.89 29.22
N SER A 121 -1.48 4.67 29.65
CA SER A 121 -1.93 4.38 31.02
C SER A 121 -0.87 4.74 32.07
N LYS A 122 0.41 4.43 31.81
CA LYS A 122 1.54 4.82 32.67
C LYS A 122 1.73 6.33 32.71
N GLN A 123 1.49 7.04 31.61
CA GLN A 123 1.56 8.49 31.57
C GLN A 123 0.44 9.13 32.41
N ILE A 124 -0.78 8.57 32.34
CA ILE A 124 -1.91 8.98 33.19
C ILE A 124 -1.61 8.69 34.68
N PHE A 125 -1.07 7.52 35.00
CA PHE A 125 -0.75 7.15 36.39
C PHE A 125 0.37 8.02 37.01
N LYS A 126 1.40 8.38 36.24
CA LYS A 126 2.48 9.29 36.68
C LYS A 126 2.00 10.71 36.97
N GLN A 127 0.94 11.18 36.30
CA GLN A 127 0.32 12.47 36.63
C GLN A 127 -0.53 12.40 37.91
N SER A 128 -1.06 11.22 38.24
CA SER A 128 -1.88 11.01 39.45
C SER A 128 -1.05 10.86 40.74
N GLU A 129 0.18 10.31 40.69
CA GLU A 129 1.01 10.11 41.89
C GLU A 129 1.94 11.28 42.26
N LYS A 130 2.14 12.28 41.37
CA LYS A 130 2.93 13.48 41.69
C LYS A 130 2.12 14.52 42.50
N GLY A 131 1.37 14.00 43.48
CA GLY A 131 0.59 14.74 44.46
C GLY A 131 1.41 15.30 45.61
N ASN A 132 2.60 14.75 45.91
CA ASN A 132 3.44 15.20 47.02
C ASN A 132 4.92 15.20 46.65
N SER A 133 5.39 16.35 46.16
CA SER A 133 6.71 16.97 46.43
C SER A 133 7.16 17.77 45.21
N THR A 134 7.11 19.10 45.34
CA THR A 134 7.84 20.09 44.52
C THR A 134 7.68 20.01 43.01
N GLU A 135 6.56 20.50 42.47
CA GLU A 135 6.51 21.00 41.09
C GLU A 135 5.76 22.35 41.01
N SER A 136 6.33 23.24 40.21
CA SER A 136 5.83 24.58 39.90
C SER A 136 4.35 24.57 39.54
N ALA A 137 3.57 25.50 40.10
CA ALA A 137 2.13 25.67 39.84
C ALA A 137 1.78 25.84 38.34
N SER A 138 2.78 26.15 37.49
CA SER A 138 2.61 26.27 36.04
C SER A 138 2.35 24.94 35.34
N ASP A 139 2.99 23.83 35.77
CA ASP A 139 2.90 22.54 35.08
C ASP A 139 1.56 21.82 35.34
N ARG A 140 0.96 22.03 36.52
CA ARG A 140 -0.38 21.49 36.82
C ARG A 140 -1.46 22.08 35.92
N ASN A 141 -1.36 23.37 35.63
CA ASN A 141 -2.34 24.05 34.78
C ASN A 141 -2.19 23.63 33.32
N ASP A 142 -0.96 23.45 32.83
CA ASP A 142 -0.71 22.97 31.46
C ASP A 142 -1.12 21.51 31.29
N SER A 143 -0.86 20.66 32.29
CA SER A 143 -1.33 19.28 32.31
C SER A 143 -2.86 19.18 32.39
N SER A 144 -3.50 20.02 33.21
CA SER A 144 -4.96 20.09 33.32
C SER A 144 -5.60 20.59 32.02
N LEU A 145 -5.00 21.59 31.37
CA LEU A 145 -5.45 22.10 30.08
C LEU A 145 -5.32 21.04 28.98
N ARG A 146 -4.16 20.37 28.91
CA ARG A 146 -3.93 19.25 28.00
C ARG A 146 -4.95 18.13 28.19
N GLN A 147 -5.28 17.78 29.44
CA GLN A 147 -6.24 16.75 29.76
C GLN A 147 -7.68 17.17 29.41
N ALA A 148 -8.02 18.45 29.57
CA ALA A 148 -9.29 19.01 29.11
C ALA A 148 -9.39 19.00 27.58
N ILE A 149 -8.32 19.37 26.86
CA ILE A 149 -8.28 19.32 25.38
C ILE A 149 -8.49 17.89 24.88
N TYR A 150 -7.77 16.90 25.43
CA TYR A 150 -7.95 15.51 25.01
C TYR A 150 -9.33 14.96 25.34
N ARG A 151 -9.90 15.30 26.49
CA ARG A 151 -11.28 14.95 26.83
C ARG A 151 -12.28 15.54 25.84
N THR A 152 -12.13 16.82 25.49
CA THR A 152 -12.97 17.47 24.48
C THR A 152 -12.84 16.77 23.13
N ILE A 153 -11.63 16.41 22.71
CA ILE A 153 -11.41 15.67 21.44
C ILE A 153 -12.14 14.32 21.47
N GLU A 154 -12.01 13.55 22.55
CA GLU A 154 -12.66 12.24 22.70
C GLU A 154 -14.20 12.35 22.76
N GLU A 155 -14.73 13.36 23.44
CA GLU A 155 -16.17 13.65 23.47
C GLU A 155 -16.70 14.01 22.07
N GLN A 156 -15.95 14.80 21.29
CA GLN A 156 -16.32 15.14 19.92
C GLN A 156 -16.20 13.95 18.96
N ASP A 157 -15.18 13.10 19.10
CA ASP A 157 -15.03 11.87 18.32
C ASP A 157 -16.15 10.86 18.61
N SER A 158 -16.64 10.82 19.85
CA SER A 158 -17.83 10.03 20.21
C SER A 158 -19.09 10.54 19.50
N LEU A 159 -19.24 11.86 19.35
CA LEU A 159 -20.32 12.45 18.53
C LEU A 159 -20.16 12.12 17.04
N LEU A 160 -18.93 12.12 16.52
CA LEU A 160 -18.65 11.68 15.14
C LEU A 160 -19.00 10.20 14.94
N SER A 161 -18.75 9.35 15.93
CA SER A 161 -19.16 7.94 15.88
C SER A 161 -20.68 7.76 15.84
N LEU A 162 -21.42 8.65 16.51
CA LEU A 162 -22.88 8.70 16.48
C LEU A 162 -23.42 9.19 15.13
N ILE A 163 -22.68 10.07 14.45
CA ILE A 163 -23.01 10.58 13.10
C ILE A 163 -22.63 9.56 12.01
N LEU A 164 -21.65 8.69 12.27
CA LEU A 164 -21.21 7.64 11.33
C LEU A 164 -22.07 6.37 11.40
N LEU A 165 -23.04 6.28 12.33
CA LEU A 165 -24.06 5.25 12.25
C LEU A 165 -24.97 5.51 11.02
N PRO A 166 -25.16 4.53 10.13
CA PRO A 166 -26.05 4.71 9.00
C PRO A 166 -27.49 4.90 9.51
N ASP A 167 -28.08 6.02 9.09
CA ASP A 167 -29.48 6.40 9.29
C ASP A 167 -30.41 5.19 9.10
N THR A 168 -30.91 4.67 10.21
CA THR A 168 -32.14 3.88 10.24
C THR A 168 -33.15 4.68 11.05
N GLU A 169 -33.90 5.48 10.30
CA GLU A 169 -35.25 5.95 10.62
C GLU A 169 -35.44 6.75 11.92
N SER A 170 -35.72 8.04 11.69
CA SER A 170 -36.80 8.80 12.31
C SER A 170 -36.55 9.59 13.61
N SER A 171 -36.66 10.91 13.41
CA SER A 171 -37.17 11.93 14.36
C SER A 171 -36.23 12.46 15.46
N ALA A 172 -35.78 13.71 15.29
CA ALA A 172 -36.14 14.83 16.18
C ALA A 172 -35.38 16.14 15.83
N PHE A 173 -36.14 17.11 15.34
CA PHE A 173 -35.96 18.57 15.48
C PHE A 173 -34.58 19.21 15.19
N LYS A 174 -34.45 19.77 13.97
CA LYS A 174 -33.49 20.83 13.66
C LYS A 174 -33.87 22.10 14.43
N HIS A 175 -33.16 22.39 15.52
CA HIS A 175 -33.17 23.72 16.11
C HIS A 175 -32.48 24.70 15.13
N PRO A 176 -33.01 25.92 14.90
CA PRO A 176 -32.27 26.94 14.15
C PRO A 176 -30.96 27.21 14.89
N LYS A 177 -29.83 27.18 14.18
CA LYS A 177 -28.50 27.47 14.78
C LYS A 177 -28.57 28.80 15.51
N ASP A 178 -28.26 28.76 16.81
CA ASP A 178 -28.27 29.96 17.64
C ASP A 178 -27.30 31.00 17.07
N THR A 179 -27.77 32.24 16.94
CA THR A 179 -26.96 33.35 16.43
C THR A 179 -25.68 33.55 17.24
N GLY A 180 -25.69 33.20 18.54
CA GLY A 180 -24.50 33.20 19.39
C GLY A 180 -23.43 32.23 18.88
N THR A 181 -23.80 30.99 18.58
CA THR A 181 -22.89 29.96 18.04
C THR A 181 -22.28 30.39 16.71
N VAL A 182 -23.10 30.93 15.79
CA VAL A 182 -22.61 31.41 14.48
C VAL A 182 -21.60 32.55 14.65
N ILE A 183 -21.83 33.45 15.60
CA ILE A 183 -20.93 34.57 15.89
C ILE A 183 -19.61 34.07 16.48
N GLU A 184 -19.62 33.08 17.37
CA GLU A 184 -18.39 32.51 17.94
C GLU A 184 -17.57 31.72 16.92
N GLU A 185 -18.22 30.93 16.08
CA GLU A 185 -17.57 30.24 14.95
C GLU A 185 -16.91 31.26 14.01
N LEU A 186 -17.65 32.31 13.64
CA LEU A 186 -17.13 33.35 12.75
C LEU A 186 -15.96 34.12 13.38
N LYS A 187 -16.01 34.42 14.67
CA LYS A 187 -14.89 35.05 15.41
C LYS A 187 -13.66 34.15 15.42
N THR A 188 -13.85 32.86 15.64
CA THR A 188 -12.77 31.87 15.68
C THR A 188 -12.10 31.76 14.33
N VAL A 189 -12.88 31.64 13.24
CA VAL A 189 -12.36 31.62 11.87
C VAL A 189 -11.64 32.93 11.53
N ASN A 190 -12.20 34.10 11.89
CA ASN A 190 -11.54 35.37 11.64
C ASN A 190 -10.21 35.51 12.39
N CYS A 191 -10.13 34.99 13.61
CA CYS A 191 -8.89 34.95 14.39
C CYS A 191 -7.84 34.09 13.69
N GLN A 192 -8.22 32.86 13.28
CA GLN A 192 -7.33 31.96 12.54
C GLN A 192 -6.83 32.59 11.23
N LEU A 193 -7.72 33.26 10.49
CA LEU A 193 -7.37 33.95 9.25
C LEU A 193 -6.35 35.06 9.49
N ARG A 194 -6.52 35.87 10.55
CA ARG A 194 -5.55 36.91 10.93
C ARG A 194 -4.21 36.32 11.34
N CYS A 195 -4.20 35.23 12.11
CA CYS A 195 -2.97 34.53 12.50
C CYS A 195 -2.24 33.99 11.26
N LEU A 196 -2.95 33.35 10.33
CA LEU A 196 -2.37 32.82 9.10
C LEU A 196 -1.80 33.94 8.21
N VAL A 197 -2.54 35.03 8.03
CA VAL A 197 -2.05 36.20 7.29
C VAL A 197 -0.79 36.76 7.96
N GLY A 198 -0.75 36.85 9.28
CA GLY A 198 0.44 37.24 10.02
C GLY A 198 1.64 36.33 9.75
N SER A 199 1.43 35.00 9.81
CA SER A 199 2.49 34.04 9.50
C SER A 199 3.00 34.15 8.05
N LEU A 200 2.10 34.33 7.08
CA LEU A 200 2.47 34.50 5.68
C LEU A 200 3.27 35.79 5.45
N LEU A 201 2.88 36.90 6.11
CA LEU A 201 3.64 38.15 6.04
C LEU A 201 5.04 38.00 6.64
N SER A 202 5.18 37.33 7.79
CA SER A 202 6.50 37.06 8.37
C SER A 202 7.36 36.13 7.50
N GLN A 203 6.75 35.14 6.85
CA GLN A 203 7.47 34.29 5.89
C GLN A 203 7.91 35.07 4.64
N LEU A 204 7.08 35.99 4.16
CA LEU A 204 7.41 36.86 3.04
C LEU A 204 8.59 37.78 3.37
N GLU A 205 8.56 38.44 4.53
CA GLU A 205 9.65 39.30 5.02
C GLU A 205 10.96 38.52 5.15
N ALA A 206 10.92 37.32 5.74
CA ALA A 206 12.11 36.48 5.86
C ALA A 206 12.70 36.08 4.49
N LYS A 207 11.84 35.83 3.49
CA LYS A 207 12.27 35.50 2.13
C LYS A 207 12.82 36.71 1.39
N GLU A 208 12.25 37.89 1.60
CA GLU A 208 12.76 39.14 1.05
C GLU A 208 14.16 39.46 1.60
N GLU A 209 14.38 39.27 2.90
CA GLU A 209 15.69 39.41 3.54
C GLU A 209 16.71 38.41 2.98
N GLU A 210 16.32 37.15 2.77
CA GLU A 210 17.18 36.12 2.14
C GLU A 210 17.59 36.53 0.72
N VAL A 211 16.63 36.98 -0.09
CA VAL A 211 16.88 37.46 -1.46
C VAL A 211 17.82 38.65 -1.45
N LYS A 212 17.62 39.60 -0.53
CA LYS A 212 18.51 40.75 -0.36
C LYS A 212 19.94 40.31 -0.03
N GLN A 213 20.11 39.40 0.94
CA GLN A 213 21.43 38.85 1.29
C GLN A 213 22.11 38.12 0.13
N LEU A 214 21.36 37.31 -0.62
CA LEU A 214 21.89 36.61 -1.80
C LEU A 214 22.30 37.59 -2.90
N THR A 215 21.52 38.66 -3.10
CA THR A 215 21.82 39.71 -4.07
C THR A 215 23.07 40.49 -3.66
N GLU A 216 23.21 40.83 -2.37
CA GLU A 216 24.42 41.47 -1.83
C GLU A 216 25.65 40.57 -1.98
N ARG A 217 25.52 39.25 -1.74
CA ARG A 217 26.61 38.29 -1.97
C ARG A 217 27.01 38.19 -3.44
N LEU A 218 26.03 38.12 -4.35
CA LEU A 218 26.28 38.13 -5.79
C LEU A 218 27.00 39.43 -6.20
N HIS A 219 26.54 40.57 -5.69
CA HIS A 219 27.17 41.86 -5.95
C HIS A 219 28.61 41.92 -5.39
N ALA A 220 28.85 41.42 -4.18
CA ALA A 220 30.19 41.37 -3.59
C ALA A 220 31.15 40.47 -4.38
N ILE A 221 30.66 39.35 -4.92
CA ILE A 221 31.43 38.45 -5.79
C ILE A 221 31.68 39.11 -7.16
N SER A 222 30.69 39.80 -7.74
CA SER A 222 30.83 40.47 -9.04
C SER A 222 31.67 41.74 -8.99
N VAL A 223 31.78 42.39 -7.82
CA VAL A 223 32.54 43.65 -7.63
C VAL A 223 33.93 43.40 -7.00
N SER A 224 34.31 42.13 -6.79
CA SER A 224 35.72 41.78 -6.50
C SER A 224 36.59 42.20 -7.70
N PRO A 225 37.67 42.99 -7.49
CA PRO A 225 38.31 43.77 -8.55
C PRO A 225 39.21 42.87 -9.38
N ASN A 226 38.68 42.38 -10.49
CA ASN A 226 39.52 41.87 -11.57
C ASN A 226 38.84 42.23 -12.90
N ASP A 227 38.89 43.52 -13.22
CA ASP A 227 38.86 44.05 -14.59
C ASP A 227 39.14 45.56 -14.54
N GLU A 228 40.29 45.94 -13.96
CA GLU A 228 41.07 46.99 -14.62
C GLU A 228 41.99 46.28 -15.61
N ILE A 229 41.70 46.39 -16.91
CA ILE A 229 42.62 46.53 -18.05
C ILE A 229 41.85 46.18 -19.34
N ARG A 230 41.49 47.25 -20.09
CA ARG A 230 41.71 47.43 -21.53
C ARG A 230 41.10 46.44 -22.55
N PRO A 231 40.44 46.92 -23.61
CA PRO A 231 39.91 46.08 -24.69
C PRO A 231 41.02 45.76 -25.70
N ASP A 232 41.44 44.49 -25.81
CA ASP A 232 42.01 43.90 -27.04
C ASP A 232 42.33 42.40 -26.83
N ASP A 233 41.82 41.58 -27.75
CA ASP A 233 42.38 40.33 -28.29
C ASP A 233 43.01 39.23 -27.40
N THR A 234 42.50 38.00 -27.63
CA THR A 234 43.13 36.68 -27.47
C THR A 234 43.34 36.10 -26.07
N HIS A 235 42.45 35.21 -25.59
CA HIS A 235 42.85 34.05 -24.76
C HIS A 235 41.92 32.83 -24.95
N SER A 236 42.39 31.93 -25.81
CA SER A 236 42.00 30.54 -25.92
C SER A 236 42.06 29.84 -24.55
N LEU A 237 40.94 29.26 -24.10
CA LEU A 237 40.96 28.33 -22.97
C LEU A 237 41.62 27.02 -23.44
N CYS A 238 42.84 26.82 -22.96
CA CYS A 238 43.66 25.63 -23.15
C CYS A 238 42.96 24.39 -22.56
N LEU A 239 42.22 23.68 -23.41
CA LEU A 239 41.78 22.31 -23.14
C LEU A 239 42.60 21.37 -24.02
N ALA A 240 43.15 20.31 -23.43
CA ALA A 240 43.86 19.28 -24.18
C ALA A 240 42.91 18.65 -25.23
N PRO A 241 43.32 18.48 -26.50
CA PRO A 241 42.49 17.86 -27.53
C PRO A 241 42.15 16.42 -27.12
N LEU A 242 40.85 16.10 -27.10
CA LEU A 242 40.39 14.74 -26.83
C LEU A 242 40.91 13.78 -27.92
N PRO A 243 41.30 12.54 -27.57
CA PRO A 243 41.72 11.56 -28.55
C PRO A 243 40.58 11.27 -29.54
N PRO A 244 40.88 11.09 -30.85
CA PRO A 244 39.86 10.79 -31.84
C PRO A 244 39.16 9.48 -31.49
N LEU A 245 37.84 9.54 -31.29
CA LEU A 245 37.03 8.36 -31.02
C LEU A 245 37.12 7.41 -32.23
N THR A 246 37.33 6.13 -31.96
CA THR A 246 37.21 5.08 -32.98
C THR A 246 35.81 5.13 -33.58
N PRO A 247 35.65 5.10 -34.92
CA PRO A 247 34.34 5.11 -35.55
C PRO A 247 33.49 3.95 -35.00
N LEU A 248 32.28 4.23 -34.51
CA LEU A 248 31.31 3.18 -34.25
C LEU A 248 30.85 2.61 -35.59
N GLU A 249 31.21 1.37 -35.87
CA GLU A 249 30.59 0.61 -36.95
C GLU A 249 29.12 0.37 -36.58
N MET A 250 28.20 1.03 -37.29
CA MET A 250 26.79 0.70 -37.19
C MET A 250 26.57 -0.67 -37.85
N PRO A 251 25.80 -1.59 -37.23
CA PRO A 251 25.46 -2.85 -37.86
C PRO A 251 24.72 -2.60 -39.18
N LEU A 252 25.18 -3.25 -40.25
CA LEU A 252 24.49 -3.27 -41.54
C LEU A 252 23.19 -4.06 -41.37
N PHE A 253 22.07 -3.35 -41.24
CA PHE A 253 20.76 -3.97 -41.33
C PHE A 253 20.42 -4.19 -42.81
N ASP A 254 20.41 -5.45 -43.25
CA ASP A 254 19.89 -5.83 -44.57
C ASP A 254 18.35 -5.80 -44.55
N PHE A 255 17.77 -4.69 -44.99
CA PHE A 255 16.32 -4.57 -45.21
C PHE A 255 15.89 -4.96 -46.63
N THR A 256 16.72 -5.69 -47.37
CA THR A 256 16.36 -6.21 -48.70
C THR A 256 16.31 -7.74 -48.69
N SER A 257 15.35 -8.28 -47.97
CA SER A 257 14.82 -9.62 -48.24
C SER A 257 13.48 -9.45 -48.96
N SER A 258 13.55 -9.39 -50.29
CA SER A 258 12.42 -9.65 -51.20
C SER A 258 12.53 -11.05 -51.74
#